data_AF-A0A7V1BTB6-F1
#
_entry.id   AF-A0A7V1BTB6-F1
#
_cell.length_a   1.000
_cell.length_b   1.000
_cell.length_c   1.000
_cell.angle_alpha   90.00
_cell.angle_beta   90.00
_cell.angle_gamma   90.00
#
_symmetry.space_group_name_H-M   'P 1'
#
loop_
_entity.id
_entity.type
_entity.pdbx_description
1 polymer ?
#
loop_
_entity_poly.entity_id
_entity_poly.type
_entity_poly.pdbx_seq_one_letter_code
_entity_poly.pdbx_strand_id
1 'polypeptide(L)'
;MNKFLSRIIIAAAVSTLLIFISCTEENITNPPQQETPDYFPHTEGTYYKFEITQSDSSGIIDTGFRTVSYSGDTTIDRTPYRVQIDSTETNQQMTVTES
;
A
#
# COMPACT_ATOMS: atom_id res chain seq x y z
N MET A 1 40.10 39.98 31.71
CA MET A 1 38.81 39.28 31.57
C MET A 1 38.47 38.61 32.89
N ASN A 2 37.37 38.97 33.56
CA ASN A 2 37.05 38.44 34.88
C ASN A 2 36.86 36.91 34.81
N LYS A 3 37.51 36.17 35.72
CA LYS A 3 37.43 34.69 35.77
C LYS A 3 35.98 34.17 35.84
N PHE A 4 35.09 35.00 36.37
CA PHE A 4 33.65 34.74 36.42
C PHE A 4 32.97 34.83 35.05
N LEU A 5 33.30 35.85 34.25
CA LEU A 5 32.79 36.02 32.88
C LEU A 5 33.21 34.86 31.97
N SER A 6 34.46 34.40 32.11
CA SER A 6 34.98 33.27 31.34
C SER A 6 34.23 31.95 31.60
N ARG A 7 33.79 31.70 32.85
CA ARG A 7 33.03 30.49 33.20
C ARG A 7 31.63 30.49 32.61
N ILE A 8 30.97 31.65 32.56
CA ILE A 8 29.63 31.80 31.98
C ILE A 8 29.67 31.54 30.47
N ILE A 9 30.69 32.07 29.78
CA ILE A 9 30.86 31.86 28.34
C ILE A 9 31.08 30.37 28.01
N ILE A 10 31.89 29.67 28.81
CA ILE A 10 32.14 28.23 28.61
C ILE A 10 30.85 27.42 28.86
N ALA A 11 30.09 27.72 29.92
CA ALA A 11 28.85 27.03 30.22
C ALA A 11 27.78 27.23 29.12
N ALA A 12 27.68 28.43 28.56
CA ALA A 12 26.79 28.73 27.45
C ALA A 12 27.19 27.97 26.18
N ALA A 13 28.49 27.92 25.86
CA ALA A 13 29.01 27.20 24.69
C ALA A 13 28.82 25.68 24.78
N VAL A 14 28.96 25.10 25.97
CA VAL A 14 28.72 23.66 26.18
C VAL A 14 27.22 23.34 26.08
N SER A 15 26.35 24.21 26.62
CA SER A 15 24.90 23.99 26.54
C SER A 15 24.39 24.05 25.10
N THR A 16 24.88 24.99 24.29
CA THR A 16 24.51 25.06 22.87
C THR A 16 24.99 23.84 22.09
N LEU A 17 26.19 23.34 22.37
CA LEU A 17 26.72 22.13 21.72
C LEU A 17 25.86 20.88 22.00
N LEU A 18 25.36 20.73 23.22
CA LEU A 18 24.51 19.59 23.60
C LEU A 18 23.15 19.59 22.90
N ILE A 19 22.59 20.78 22.61
CA ILE A 19 21.31 20.91 21.90
C ILE A 19 21.44 20.43 20.44
N PHE A 20 22.59 20.67 19.79
CA PHE A 20 22.83 20.19 18.42
C PHE A 20 23.00 18.66 18.34
N ILE A 21 23.57 18.03 19.37
CA ILE A 21 23.76 16.57 19.41
C ILE A 21 22.42 15.85 19.68
N SER A 22 21.46 16.49 20.33
CA SER A 22 20.14 15.89 20.61
C SER A 22 19.18 15.86 19.41
N CYS A 23 19.53 16.51 18.30
CA CYS A 23 18.74 16.53 17.06
C CYS A 23 19.32 15.57 16.01
N THR A 24 19.69 14.34 16.41
CA THR A 24 19.91 13.28 15.43
C THR A 24 18.54 12.81 14.96
N GLU A 25 18.15 13.22 13.74
CA GLU A 25 16.98 12.66 13.07
C GLU A 25 17.08 11.13 13.13
N GLU A 26 16.04 10.48 13.64
CA GLU A 26 15.94 9.03 13.58
C GLU A 26 16.00 8.63 12.10
N ASN A 27 17.14 8.09 11.67
CA ASN A 27 17.25 7.45 10.37
C ASN A 27 16.47 6.14 10.48
N ILE A 28 15.14 6.24 10.34
CA ILE A 28 14.26 5.08 10.21
C ILE A 28 14.70 4.41 8.91
N THR A 29 15.57 3.42 9.06
CA THR A 29 15.97 2.57 7.94
C THR A 29 14.74 1.73 7.64
N ASN A 30 13.91 2.20 6.71
CA ASN A 30 12.79 1.42 6.23
C ASN A 30 13.34 0.06 5.80
N PRO A 31 12.67 -1.05 6.18
CA PRO A 31 13.13 -2.38 5.77
C PRO A 31 13.29 -2.39 4.25
N PRO A 32 14.31 -3.09 3.71
CA PRO A 32 14.54 -3.13 2.28
C PRO A 32 13.22 -3.53 1.59
N GLN A 33 12.72 -2.67 0.69
CA GLN A 33 11.60 -3.01 -0.16
C GLN A 33 12.04 -4.21 -1.00
N GLN A 34 11.68 -5.41 -0.58
CA GLN A 34 11.68 -6.56 -1.46
C GLN A 34 10.71 -6.20 -2.59
N GLU A 35 11.22 -6.12 -3.82
CA GLU A 35 10.39 -6.17 -5.02
C GLU A 35 9.75 -7.56 -5.08
N THR A 36 8.70 -7.76 -4.28
CA THR A 36 7.77 -8.86 -4.52
C THR A 36 7.08 -8.56 -5.84
N PRO A 37 6.96 -9.53 -6.77
CA PRO A 37 6.16 -9.32 -7.96
C PRO A 37 4.77 -8.88 -7.53
N ASP A 38 4.28 -7.79 -8.12
CA ASP A 38 2.94 -7.30 -7.82
C ASP A 38 1.92 -8.39 -8.12
N TYR A 39 1.38 -8.98 -7.06
CA TYR A 39 0.29 -9.94 -7.17
C TYR A 39 -1.02 -9.25 -7.56
N PHE A 40 -1.09 -7.91 -7.47
CA PHE A 40 -2.28 -7.10 -7.72
C PHE A 40 -1.94 -5.72 -8.27
N PRO A 41 -2.83 -5.12 -9.08
CA PRO A 41 -2.72 -3.72 -9.47
C PRO A 41 -2.78 -2.83 -8.22
N HIS A 42 -1.79 -1.96 -8.06
CA HIS A 42 -1.66 -1.05 -6.91
C HIS A 42 -1.61 0.43 -7.31
N THR A 43 -1.59 0.74 -8.60
CA THR A 43 -1.51 2.11 -9.13
C THR A 43 -2.85 2.50 -9.75
N GLU A 44 -3.23 3.77 -9.62
CA GLU A 44 -4.42 4.32 -10.28
C GLU A 44 -4.46 3.99 -11.77
N GLY A 45 -5.60 3.45 -12.22
CA GLY A 45 -5.80 3.02 -13.60
C GLY A 45 -5.14 1.70 -14.00
N THR A 46 -4.42 1.01 -13.10
CA THR A 46 -3.86 -0.32 -13.40
C THR A 46 -4.88 -1.43 -13.19
N TYR A 47 -4.83 -2.44 -14.07
CA TYR A 47 -5.68 -3.61 -14.01
C TYR A 47 -4.98 -4.84 -14.57
N TYR A 48 -5.41 -6.02 -14.15
CA TYR A 48 -5.10 -7.30 -14.78
C TYR A 48 -6.38 -7.85 -15.40
N LYS A 49 -6.27 -8.35 -16.63
CA LYS A 49 -7.35 -9.06 -17.32
C LYS A 49 -6.82 -10.41 -17.77
N PHE A 50 -7.51 -11.48 -17.38
CA PHE A 50 -7.12 -12.85 -17.73
C PHE A 50 -8.34 -13.70 -18.07
N GLU A 51 -8.14 -14.66 -18.96
CA GLU A 51 -9.15 -15.65 -19.31
C GLU A 51 -9.41 -16.58 -18.12
N ILE A 52 -10.67 -16.92 -17.91
CA ILE A 52 -11.10 -17.88 -16.92
C ILE A 52 -11.95 -18.95 -17.57
N THR A 53 -11.84 -20.17 -17.05
CA THR A 53 -12.68 -21.31 -17.37
C THR A 53 -13.29 -21.81 -16.07
N GLN A 54 -14.61 -21.89 -16.01
CA GLN A 54 -15.36 -22.36 -14.86
C GLN A 54 -16.26 -23.55 -15.25
N SER A 55 -16.48 -24.45 -14.31
CA SER A 55 -17.42 -25.56 -14.48
C SER A 55 -18.36 -25.64 -13.28
N ASP A 56 -19.65 -25.85 -13.53
CA ASP A 56 -20.60 -26.12 -12.46
C ASP A 56 -20.69 -27.62 -12.12
N SER A 57 -21.50 -27.97 -11.12
CA SER A 57 -21.71 -29.37 -10.71
C SER A 57 -22.41 -30.24 -11.75
N SER A 58 -23.01 -29.64 -12.78
CA SER A 58 -23.64 -30.36 -13.90
C SER A 58 -22.64 -30.68 -15.03
N GLY A 59 -21.42 -30.15 -14.94
CA GLY A 59 -20.37 -30.33 -15.93
C GLY A 59 -20.42 -29.35 -17.10
N ILE A 60 -21.28 -28.33 -17.04
CA ILE A 60 -21.30 -27.25 -18.03
C ILE A 60 -20.02 -26.43 -17.83
N ILE A 61 -19.25 -26.29 -18.91
CA ILE A 61 -18.02 -25.48 -18.94
C ILE A 61 -18.36 -24.14 -19.57
N ASP A 62 -17.94 -23.06 -18.90
CA ASP A 62 -18.14 -21.69 -19.34
C ASP A 62 -16.79 -20.95 -19.32
N THR A 63 -16.57 -20.11 -20.32
CA THR A 63 -15.34 -19.35 -20.50
C THR A 63 -15.65 -17.87 -20.55
N GLY A 64 -14.72 -17.09 -20.00
CA GLY A 64 -14.91 -15.66 -19.87
C GLY A 64 -13.63 -14.95 -19.49
N PHE A 65 -13.77 -13.71 -19.04
CA PHE A 65 -12.67 -12.90 -18.54
C PHE A 65 -12.93 -12.48 -17.10
N ARG A 66 -11.88 -12.50 -16.28
CA ARG A 66 -11.85 -11.83 -14.99
C ARG A 66 -10.97 -10.59 -15.09
N THR A 67 -11.46 -9.48 -14.56
CA THR A 67 -10.74 -8.22 -14.50
C THR A 67 -10.61 -7.79 -13.05
N VAL A 68 -9.37 -7.59 -12.60
CA VAL A 68 -9.07 -7.02 -11.29
C VAL A 68 -8.46 -5.65 -11.50
N SER A 69 -9.04 -4.61 -10.90
CA SER A 69 -8.58 -3.23 -11.04
C SER A 69 -8.43 -2.53 -9.69
N TYR A 70 -7.43 -1.65 -9.60
CA TYR A 70 -7.33 -0.73 -8.49
C TYR A 70 -8.37 0.39 -8.64
N SER A 71 -9.06 0.74 -7.55
CA SER A 71 -10.15 1.73 -7.52
C SER A 71 -9.88 2.90 -6.56
N GLY A 72 -8.66 3.00 -6.04
CA GLY A 72 -8.25 4.09 -5.16
C GLY A 72 -8.20 3.74 -3.68
N ASP A 73 -7.91 4.76 -2.88
CA ASP A 73 -7.84 4.67 -1.42
C ASP A 73 -9.11 5.26 -0.78
N THR A 74 -9.54 4.67 0.33
CA THR A 74 -10.61 5.19 1.18
C THR A 74 -10.19 5.17 2.64
N THR A 75 -10.87 5.92 3.50
CA THR A 75 -10.63 5.92 4.94
C THR A 75 -11.92 5.58 5.67
N ILE A 76 -11.88 4.51 6.45
CA ILE A 76 -13.00 4.08 7.33
C ILE A 76 -12.47 4.15 8.75
N ASP A 77 -13.14 4.90 9.63
CA ASP A 77 -12.74 5.09 11.05
C ASP A 77 -11.26 5.44 11.23
N ARG A 78 -10.76 6.40 10.44
CA ARG A 78 -9.36 6.87 10.43
C ARG A 78 -8.32 5.81 10.01
N THR A 79 -8.77 4.67 9.51
CA THR A 79 -7.90 3.63 8.96
C THR A 79 -7.93 3.70 7.44
N PRO A 80 -6.78 3.82 6.76
CA PRO A 80 -6.71 3.82 5.30
C PRO A 80 -6.90 2.40 4.75
N TYR A 81 -7.69 2.28 3.70
CA TYR A 81 -7.95 1.05 2.96
C TYR A 81 -7.73 1.29 1.47
N ARG A 82 -7.24 0.26 0.79
CA ARG A 82 -7.21 0.20 -0.68
C ARG A 82 -8.49 -0.45 -1.17
N VAL A 83 -9.10 0.13 -2.19
CA VAL A 83 -10.28 -0.40 -2.84
C VAL A 83 -9.88 -1.10 -4.13
N GLN A 84 -10.38 -2.33 -4.28
CA GLN A 84 -10.18 -3.14 -5.47
C GLN A 84 -11.54 -3.54 -6.02
N ILE A 85 -11.65 -3.56 -7.35
CA ILE A 85 -12.81 -4.06 -8.07
C ILE A 85 -12.40 -5.35 -8.76
N ASP A 86 -13.21 -6.39 -8.59
CA ASP A 86 -13.04 -7.69 -9.20
C ASP A 86 -14.33 -8.05 -9.93
N SER A 87 -14.25 -8.15 -11.25
CA SER A 87 -15.40 -8.38 -12.12
C SER A 87 -15.17 -9.57 -13.04
N THR A 88 -16.26 -10.26 -13.35
CA THR A 88 -16.27 -11.40 -14.28
C THR A 88 -17.28 -11.16 -15.38
N GLU A 89 -16.87 -11.47 -16.62
CA GLU A 89 -17.70 -11.43 -17.81
C GLU A 89 -17.70 -12.84 -18.41
N THR A 90 -18.88 -13.45 -18.52
CA THR A 90 -19.06 -14.83 -19.00
C THR A 90 -20.19 -14.90 -20.01
N ASN A 91 -20.15 -15.88 -20.92
CA ASN A 91 -21.01 -15.96 -22.09
C ASN A 91 -22.34 -16.69 -21.81
N GLN A 92 -22.94 -16.53 -20.64
CA GLN A 92 -24.11 -17.32 -20.23
C GLN A 92 -25.30 -17.16 -21.21
N GLN A 93 -25.45 -18.09 -22.16
CA GLN A 93 -26.74 -18.44 -22.72
C GLN A 93 -27.46 -19.34 -21.71
N MET A 94 -28.27 -18.75 -20.84
CA MET A 94 -29.24 -19.51 -20.05
C MET A 94 -30.20 -20.23 -21.00
N THR A 95 -30.00 -21.53 -21.20
CA THR A 95 -31.08 -22.41 -21.66
C THR A 95 -31.77 -22.95 -20.42
N VAL A 96 -32.76 -22.21 -19.91
CA VAL A 96 -33.65 -22.74 -18.87
C VAL A 96 -34.50 -23.83 -19.53
N THR A 97 -34.16 -25.09 -19.26
CA THR A 97 -35.07 -26.20 -19.54
C THR A 97 -36.01 -26.28 -18.35
N GLU A 98 -37.21 -25.70 -18.47
CA GLU A 98 -38.31 -26.03 -17.55
C GLU A 98 -38.63 -27.51 -17.71
N SER A 99 -38.52 -28.26 -16.60
CA SER A 99 -38.97 -29.65 -16.48
C SER A 99 -40.36 -29.72 -15.87
#